data_AF-A0A1A8MR45-F1
#
_entry.id   AF-A0A1A8MR45-F1
#
_cell.length_a   1.000
_cell.length_b   1.000
_cell.length_c   1.000
_cell.angle_alpha   90.00
_cell.angle_beta   90.00
_cell.angle_gamma   90.00
#
_symmetry.space_group_name_H-M   'P 1'
#
loop_
_entity.id
_entity.type
_entity.pdbx_description
1 polymer ?
#
loop_
_entity_poly.entity_id
_entity_poly.type
_entity_poly.pdbx_seq_one_letter_code
_entity_poly.pdbx_strand_id
1 'polypeptide(L)'
;GNLPAHSHLIERSWRDIRRCVTLSYYNTLHSLEAEDLLDISSQDLFSVHQAFFPQLNMDLQAFVEGWNNHPLRTERNSAPEQMWYLGLMSNPVNQPESLQGLESPFP
;
A
#
# COMPACT_ATOMS: atom_id res chain seq x y z
N GLY A 1 0.54 -15.30 23.30
CA GLY A 1 0.27 -13.99 22.70
C GLY A 1 0.53 -14.12 21.23
N ASN A 2 -0.52 -14.07 20.41
CA ASN A 2 -0.41 -14.12 18.96
C ASN A 2 -0.96 -12.80 18.44
N LEU A 3 -0.08 -11.93 17.95
CA LEU A 3 -0.52 -10.82 17.10
C LEU A 3 -1.25 -11.45 15.91
N PRO A 4 -2.51 -11.07 15.64
CA PRO A 4 -3.33 -11.75 14.64
C PRO A 4 -2.59 -11.75 13.29
N ALA A 5 -2.68 -12.85 12.54
CA ALA A 5 -2.02 -13.02 11.23
C ALA A 5 -2.23 -11.82 10.29
N HIS A 6 -3.32 -11.08 10.48
CA HIS A 6 -3.63 -9.79 9.87
C HIS A 6 -2.53 -8.71 10.04
N SER A 7 -1.97 -8.56 11.25
CA SER A 7 -0.91 -7.59 11.52
C SER A 7 0.38 -7.93 10.77
N HIS A 8 0.72 -9.21 10.67
CA HIS A 8 1.89 -9.67 9.91
C HIS A 8 1.73 -9.46 8.40
N LEU A 9 0.51 -9.64 7.86
CA LEU A 9 0.23 -9.38 6.45
C LEU A 9 0.37 -7.89 6.11
N ILE A 10 -0.16 -7.02 6.97
CA ILE A 10 -0.01 -5.57 6.85
C ILE A 10 1.48 -5.18 6.86
N GLU A 11 2.23 -5.63 7.86
CA GLU A 11 3.66 -5.33 7.96
C GLU A 11 4.46 -5.84 6.76
N ARG A 12 4.14 -7.02 6.24
CA ARG A 12 4.77 -7.57 5.04
C ARG A 12 4.43 -6.73 3.81
N SER A 13 3.16 -6.38 3.62
CA SER A 13 2.70 -5.52 2.52
C SER A 13 3.44 -4.18 2.53
N TRP A 14 3.53 -3.51 3.69
CA TRP A 14 4.31 -2.28 3.82
C TRP A 14 5.78 -2.45 3.47
N ARG A 15 6.39 -3.56 3.87
CA ARG A 15 7.80 -3.85 3.59
C ARG A 15 8.03 -4.04 2.09
N ASP A 16 7.09 -4.69 1.40
CA ASP A 16 7.21 -5.00 -0.01
C ASP A 16 6.84 -3.79 -0.88
N ILE A 17 5.84 -2.98 -0.51
CA ILE A 17 5.60 -1.65 -1.12
C ILE A 17 6.86 -0.78 -1.00
N ARG A 18 7.49 -0.76 0.18
CA ARG A 18 8.70 0.02 0.40
C ARG A 18 9.83 -0.44 -0.51
N ARG A 19 10.09 -1.74 -0.57
CA ARG A 19 11.21 -2.28 -1.36
C ARG A 19 10.98 -2.19 -2.86
N CYS A 20 9.78 -2.53 -3.32
CA CYS A 20 9.50 -2.71 -4.74
C CYS A 20 9.10 -1.41 -5.44
N VAL A 21 8.52 -0.46 -4.71
CA VAL A 21 8.01 0.79 -5.29
C VAL A 21 8.76 1.97 -4.71
N THR A 22 8.55 2.30 -3.43
CA THR A 22 8.89 3.64 -2.93
C THR A 22 10.39 3.88 -2.70
N LEU A 23 11.19 2.84 -2.47
CA LEU A 23 12.64 2.98 -2.25
C LEU A 23 13.37 3.53 -3.49
N SER A 24 12.90 3.20 -4.70
CA SER A 24 13.50 3.71 -5.94
C SER A 24 13.32 5.22 -6.08
N TYR A 25 12.10 5.70 -5.83
CA TYR A 25 11.78 7.13 -5.81
C TYR A 25 12.55 7.86 -4.73
N TYR A 26 12.60 7.30 -3.53
CA TYR A 26 13.34 7.86 -2.41
C TYR A 26 14.82 8.05 -2.76
N ASN A 27 15.47 7.02 -3.31
CA ASN A 27 16.87 7.10 -3.71
C ASN A 27 17.10 8.14 -4.82
N THR A 28 16.20 8.19 -5.80
CA THR A 28 16.29 9.15 -6.91
C THR A 28 16.20 10.59 -6.40
N LEU A 29 15.18 10.88 -5.59
CA LEU A 29 14.98 12.22 -5.03
C LEU A 29 16.15 12.65 -4.13
N HIS A 30 16.65 11.75 -3.28
CA HIS A 30 17.82 12.05 -2.46
C HIS A 30 19.10 12.25 -3.26
N SER A 31 19.26 11.55 -4.39
CA SER A 31 20.42 11.77 -5.26
C SER A 31 20.34 13.14 -5.92
N LEU A 32 19.16 13.54 -6.37
CA LEU A 32 18.91 14.87 -6.93
C LEU A 32 19.11 15.99 -5.89
N GLU A 33 18.69 15.78 -4.64
CA GLU A 33 18.97 16.70 -3.53
C GLU A 33 20.48 16.81 -3.27
N ALA A 34 21.20 15.68 -3.24
CA ALA A 34 22.66 15.67 -3.01
C ALA A 34 23.48 16.33 -4.15
N GLU A 35 22.92 16.42 -5.35
CA GLU A 35 23.51 17.08 -6.51
C GLU A 35 23.09 18.56 -6.66
N ASP A 36 22.39 19.12 -5.66
CA ASP A 36 21.81 20.48 -5.68
C ASP A 36 20.83 20.70 -6.87
N LEU A 37 20.21 19.63 -7.39
CA LEU A 37 19.21 19.67 -8.46
C LEU A 37 17.77 19.79 -7.94
N LEU A 38 17.56 19.55 -6.64
CA LEU A 38 16.30 19.75 -5.95
C LEU A 38 16.54 20.55 -4.67
N ASP A 39 15.77 21.63 -4.48
CA ASP A 39 15.63 22.32 -3.20
C ASP A 39 14.27 21.98 -2.56
N ILE A 40 14.12 22.25 -1.26
CA ILE A 40 12.86 22.10 -0.51
C ILE A 40 11.93 23.30 -0.79
N SER A 41 12.17 24.00 -1.91
CA SER A 41 11.35 25.11 -2.36
C SER A 41 9.94 24.62 -2.74
N SER A 42 8.93 25.48 -2.58
CA SER A 42 7.56 25.13 -3.00
C SER A 42 7.46 24.81 -4.49
N GLN A 43 8.35 25.37 -5.32
CA GLN A 43 8.38 25.15 -6.76
C GLN A 43 8.91 23.76 -7.10
N ASP A 44 10.01 23.33 -6.48
CA ASP A 44 10.62 22.04 -6.75
C ASP A 44 9.79 20.90 -6.16
N LEU A 45 9.19 21.10 -4.98
CA LEU A 45 8.22 20.16 -4.43
C LEU A 45 7.02 19.97 -5.36
N PHE A 46 6.50 21.05 -5.96
CA PHE A 46 5.42 20.96 -6.93
C PHE A 46 5.86 20.25 -8.22
N SER A 47 7.04 20.58 -8.75
CA SER A 47 7.62 19.94 -9.94
C SER A 47 7.85 18.44 -9.72
N VAL A 48 8.42 18.05 -8.57
CA VAL A 48 8.61 16.66 -8.16
C VAL A 48 7.27 15.95 -8.04
N HIS A 49 6.30 16.55 -7.36
CA HIS A 49 4.97 15.97 -7.27
C HIS A 49 4.38 15.75 -8.66
N GLN A 50 4.41 16.75 -9.54
CA GLN A 50 3.83 16.62 -10.87
C GLN A 50 4.56 15.59 -11.76
N ALA A 51 5.88 15.47 -11.65
CA ALA A 51 6.67 14.53 -12.45
C ALA A 51 6.55 13.09 -11.93
N PHE A 52 6.65 12.88 -10.62
CA PHE A 52 6.75 11.54 -10.04
C PHE A 52 5.41 10.97 -9.57
N PHE A 53 4.41 11.80 -9.24
CA PHE A 53 3.11 11.31 -8.76
C PHE A 53 2.36 10.43 -9.77
N PRO A 54 2.26 10.79 -11.07
CA PRO A 54 1.58 9.94 -12.05
C PRO A 54 2.26 8.57 -12.19
N GLN A 55 3.58 8.56 -12.28
CA GLN A 55 4.36 7.33 -12.39
C GLN A 55 4.26 6.49 -11.12
N LEU A 56 4.39 7.11 -9.94
CA LEU A 56 4.26 6.44 -8.65
C LEU A 56 2.89 5.77 -8.51
N ASN A 57 1.83 6.45 -8.93
CA ASN A 57 0.49 5.89 -8.88
C ASN A 57 0.34 4.68 -9.82
N MET A 58 0.90 4.75 -11.04
CA MET A 58 0.93 3.61 -11.96
C MET A 58 1.72 2.42 -11.39
N ASP A 59 2.90 2.67 -10.82
CA ASP A 59 3.75 1.63 -10.23
C ASP A 59 3.07 0.98 -9.01
N LEU A 60 2.34 1.76 -8.20
CA LEU A 60 1.53 1.24 -7.10
C LEU A 60 0.36 0.38 -7.62
N GLN A 61 -0.32 0.79 -8.69
CA GLN A 61 -1.38 -0.01 -9.30
C GLN A 61 -0.83 -1.34 -9.84
N ALA A 62 0.28 -1.30 -10.58
CA ALA A 62 0.96 -2.50 -11.06
C ALA A 62 1.43 -3.41 -9.92
N PHE A 63 1.92 -2.82 -8.82
CA PHE A 63 2.26 -3.57 -7.60
C PHE A 63 1.04 -4.26 -7.01
N VAL A 64 -0.10 -3.56 -6.88
CA VAL A 64 -1.34 -4.15 -6.34
C VAL A 64 -1.82 -5.29 -7.22
N GLU A 65 -1.83 -5.11 -8.55
CA GLU A 65 -2.20 -6.14 -9.51
C GLU A 65 -1.29 -7.37 -9.42
N GLY A 66 0.03 -7.17 -9.32
CA GLY A 66 0.99 -8.27 -9.18
C GLY A 66 0.92 -8.94 -7.80
N TRP A 67 0.79 -8.15 -6.74
CA TRP A 67 0.78 -8.61 -5.35
C TRP A 67 -0.48 -9.40 -4.99
N ASN A 68 -1.64 -8.96 -5.48
CA ASN A 68 -2.91 -9.67 -5.26
C ASN A 68 -2.97 -11.01 -6.02
N ASN A 69 -2.28 -11.11 -7.16
CA ASN A 69 -2.29 -12.30 -8.01
C ASN A 69 -1.10 -13.26 -7.77
N HIS A 70 -0.13 -12.91 -6.92
CA HIS A 70 1.03 -13.78 -6.68
C HIS A 70 0.73 -14.82 -5.58
N PRO A 71 0.88 -16.13 -5.83
CA PRO A 71 0.74 -17.14 -4.80
C PRO A 71 1.82 -16.97 -3.72
N LEU A 72 1.41 -16.97 -2.44
CA LEU A 72 2.33 -16.90 -1.32
C LEU A 72 3.04 -18.25 -1.16
N ARG A 73 4.29 -18.32 -1.65
CA ARG A 73 5.09 -19.56 -1.68
C ARG A 73 5.45 -20.13 -0.31
N THR A 74 5.18 -19.40 0.77
CA THR A 74 5.52 -19.80 2.15
C THR A 74 4.32 -20.20 3.02
N GLU A 75 3.09 -20.07 2.52
CA GLU A 75 1.87 -20.50 3.24
C GLU A 75 0.92 -21.25 2.30
N ARG A 76 1.27 -22.51 1.99
CA ARG A 76 0.41 -23.46 1.26
C ARG A 76 -0.18 -22.99 -0.08
N ASN A 77 0.47 -22.03 -0.76
CA ASN A 77 0.04 -21.57 -2.09
C ASN A 77 -1.30 -20.81 -2.09
N SER A 78 -1.71 -20.23 -0.94
CA SER A 78 -2.94 -19.44 -0.86
C SER A 78 -2.68 -17.99 -1.25
N ALA A 79 -3.56 -17.44 -2.10
CA ALA A 79 -3.53 -16.02 -2.43
C ALA A 79 -3.89 -15.16 -1.21
N PRO A 80 -3.42 -13.91 -1.11
CA PRO A 80 -3.75 -13.01 0.01
C PRO A 80 -5.25 -12.89 0.29
N GLU A 81 -6.09 -12.91 -0.76
CA GLU A 81 -7.55 -12.91 -0.65
C GLU A 81 -8.11 -14.15 0.07
N GLN A 82 -7.50 -15.32 -0.13
CA GLN A 82 -7.93 -16.54 0.55
C GLN A 82 -7.58 -16.50 2.04
N MET A 83 -6.46 -15.87 2.41
CA MET A 83 -6.13 -15.66 3.82
C MET A 83 -7.06 -14.65 4.50
N TRP A 84 -7.49 -13.61 3.78
CA TRP A 84 -8.52 -12.68 4.25
C TRP A 84 -9.83 -13.42 4.55
N TYR A 85 -10.30 -14.24 3.61
CA TYR A 85 -11.53 -15.03 3.79
C TYR A 85 -11.41 -16.05 4.93
N LEU A 86 -10.28 -16.76 5.03
CA LEU A 86 -10.03 -17.72 6.13
C LEU A 86 -9.92 -17.02 7.50
N GLY A 87 -9.36 -15.82 7.55
CA GLY A 87 -9.31 -14.98 8.74
C GLY A 87 -10.70 -14.53 9.20
N LEU A 88 -11.58 -14.17 8.25
CA LEU A 88 -12.98 -13.82 8.50
C LEU A 88 -13.81 -15.01 9.00
N MET A 89 -13.51 -16.22 8.53
CA MET A 89 -14.19 -17.47 8.92
C MET A 89 -13.74 -17.99 10.29
N SER A 90 -12.47 -17.79 10.68
CA SER A 90 -11.95 -18.22 12.00
C SER A 90 -12.22 -17.22 13.12
N ASN A 91 -12.52 -15.97 12.78
CA ASN A 91 -12.85 -14.92 13.73
C ASN A 91 -14.09 -14.20 13.17
N PRO A 92 -15.32 -14.54 13.58
CA PRO A 92 -16.48 -13.78 13.16
C PRO A 92 -16.26 -12.35 13.62
N VAL A 93 -15.95 -11.47 12.68
CA VAL A 93 -15.90 -10.03 12.92
C VAL A 93 -17.30 -9.69 13.39
N ASN A 94 -17.46 -9.43 14.70
CA ASN A 94 -18.58 -8.64 15.16
C ASN A 94 -18.50 -7.37 14.34
N GLN A 95 -19.44 -7.22 13.41
CA GLN A 95 -19.55 -6.08 12.52
C GLN A 95 -19.31 -4.82 13.37
N PRO A 96 -18.41 -3.90 12.99
CA PRO A 96 -18.50 -2.58 13.56
C PRO A 96 -19.88 -2.03 13.17
N GLU A 97 -20.73 -1.80 14.16
CA GLU A 97 -21.94 -0.99 14.05
C GLU A 97 -21.54 0.42 13.56
N SER A 98 -21.30 0.59 12.27
CA SER A 98 -21.11 1.92 11.68
C SER A 98 -21.22 1.90 10.16
N LEU A 99 -22.24 1.22 9.62
CA LEU A 99 -22.73 1.46 8.24
C LEU A 99 -24.17 1.98 8.23
N GLN A 100 -24.66 2.55 9.33
CA GLN A 100 -25.99 3.19 9.40
C GLN A 100 -25.98 4.69 9.10
N GLY A 101 -24.86 5.26 8.65
CA GLY A 101 -24.71 6.72 8.47
C GLY A 101 -24.61 7.25 7.03
N LEU A 102 -24.64 6.38 6.01
CA LEU A 102 -24.44 6.79 4.61
C LEU A 102 -25.70 6.69 3.73
N GLU A 103 -26.89 6.54 4.32
CA GLU A 103 -28.12 7.00 3.67
C GLU A 103 -28.52 8.34 4.26
N SER A 104 -28.06 9.39 3.60
CA SER A 104 -28.73 10.68 3.61
C SER A 104 -28.94 11.08 2.16
N PRO A 105 -30.18 11.04 1.65
CA PRO A 105 -30.51 11.74 0.43
C PRO A 105 -30.68 13.21 0.82
N PHE A 106 -29.94 14.10 0.18
CA PHE A 106 -30.27 15.52 0.17
C PHE A 106 -30.29 16.00 -1.28
N PRO A 107 -31.22 16.90 -1.66
CA PRO A 107 -32.59 17.10 -1.20
C PRO A 107 -33.63 16.37 -2.07
#